data_AF-A0A2G5F7P0-F1
#
_entry.id   AF-A0A2G5F7P0-F1
#
_cell.length_a   1.000
_cell.length_b   1.000
_cell.length_c   1.000
_cell.angle_alpha   90.00
_cell.angle_beta   90.00
_cell.angle_gamma   90.00
#
_symmetry.space_group_name_H-M   'P 1'
#
loop_
_entity.id
_entity.type
_entity.pdbx_description
1 polymer ?
#
loop_
_entity_poly.entity_id
_entity_poly.type
_entity_poly.pdbx_seq_one_letter_code
_entity_poly.pdbx_strand_id
1 'polypeptide(L)'
;MVSRSDIDLQQEIDVYIKESIDYSFGLPVSTKTLESKLQASEEARKQLQDQYFFLHSRLKEKDEGIERARSEASMNAQALRKFVEENQRLAQECSNLLIQCSKWEKEVSLYDHDRNAYMEFADEAEERAKQAETRVLEVEDHLRKLSEELEFYKNECESHMGNESRLTEELHLVKERLSLLENLRLPECSDSQIDCSQCSSPKTENHRQYPHMLNSSPEALSPVGATLEEHLLDSVMASMVDKDGVAASAHAFLEANSGVESCQMLLKIWNRLRPSTQNVIALAGKVETLQNDKEHLRINLTRAEEEVKVLFEENNILEEGNKKLLRLHSRERHHHGSGGKHSSSASAKNNKRKSSPRVCTSIEGMMDFDSPDSLRQPLSPLQHNSPSSRMLKK
;
A
#
# COMPACT_ATOMS: atom_id res chain seq x y z
N MET A 1 86.86 15.57 -57.50
CA MET A 1 86.20 16.41 -58.52
C MET A 1 85.26 17.33 -57.77
N VAL A 2 85.28 18.63 -58.02
CA VAL A 2 84.29 19.56 -57.44
C VAL A 2 82.95 19.32 -58.12
N SER A 3 81.85 19.34 -57.39
CA SER A 3 80.52 19.04 -57.95
C SER A 3 80.04 20.23 -58.76
N ARG A 4 79.25 19.99 -59.82
CA ARG A 4 78.76 21.06 -60.70
C ARG A 4 77.88 22.08 -59.97
N SER A 5 77.18 21.63 -58.93
CA SER A 5 76.41 22.44 -57.96
C SER A 5 77.28 23.44 -57.19
N ASP A 6 78.48 23.04 -56.81
CA ASP A 6 79.34 23.80 -55.90
C ASP A 6 79.92 25.02 -56.64
N ILE A 7 80.16 24.86 -57.94
CA ILE A 7 80.63 25.92 -58.86
C ILE A 7 79.51 26.94 -59.14
N ASP A 8 78.28 26.48 -59.39
CA ASP A 8 77.11 27.36 -59.59
C ASP A 8 76.86 28.21 -58.34
N LEU A 9 76.79 27.57 -57.16
CA LEU A 9 76.55 28.24 -55.89
C LEU A 9 77.63 29.28 -55.58
N GLN A 10 78.91 28.97 -55.85
CA GLN A 10 80.00 29.89 -55.59
C GLN A 10 80.00 31.08 -56.57
N GLN A 11 79.57 30.88 -57.81
CA GLN A 11 79.38 31.95 -58.80
C GLN A 11 78.16 32.84 -58.48
N GLU A 12 77.09 32.27 -57.91
CA GLU A 12 75.94 33.01 -57.39
C GLU A 12 76.31 33.86 -56.15
N ILE A 13 77.17 33.33 -55.27
CA ILE A 13 77.74 34.06 -54.12
C ILE A 13 78.62 35.24 -54.57
N ASP A 14 79.50 35.05 -55.56
CA ASP A 14 80.35 36.13 -56.08
C ASP A 14 79.53 37.26 -56.72
N VAL A 15 78.44 36.92 -57.43
CA VAL A 15 77.48 37.91 -57.95
C VAL A 15 76.77 38.65 -56.81
N TYR A 16 76.27 37.93 -55.80
CA TYR A 16 75.61 38.53 -54.65
C TYR A 16 76.53 39.49 -53.86
N ILE A 17 77.79 39.09 -53.63
CA ILE A 17 78.80 39.92 -52.97
C ILE A 17 79.02 41.20 -53.77
N LYS A 18 79.23 41.08 -55.09
CA LYS A 18 79.43 42.25 -55.96
C LYS A 18 78.24 43.20 -55.93
N GLU A 19 77.02 42.70 -56.13
CA GLU A 19 75.81 43.53 -56.17
C GLU A 19 75.50 44.17 -54.80
N SER A 20 75.88 43.52 -53.69
CA SER A 20 75.79 44.09 -52.34
C SER A 20 76.83 45.20 -52.09
N ILE A 21 78.03 45.08 -52.67
CA ILE A 21 79.05 46.14 -52.67
C ILE A 21 78.59 47.34 -53.52
N ASP A 22 78.13 47.09 -54.75
CA ASP A 22 77.65 48.12 -55.67
C ASP A 22 76.48 48.91 -55.03
N TYR A 23 75.51 48.22 -54.41
CA TYR A 23 74.42 48.84 -53.64
C TYR A 23 74.92 49.69 -52.46
N SER A 24 75.95 49.22 -51.74
CA SER A 24 76.54 49.94 -50.60
C SER A 24 77.25 51.25 -51.02
N PHE A 25 77.67 51.36 -52.28
CA PHE A 25 78.17 52.60 -52.88
C PHE A 25 77.08 53.45 -53.55
N GLY A 26 75.81 53.08 -53.41
CA GLY A 26 74.67 53.82 -53.98
C GLY A 26 74.51 53.64 -55.50
N LEU A 27 75.17 52.64 -56.10
CA LEU A 27 74.96 52.30 -57.51
C LEU A 27 73.60 51.59 -57.68
N PRO A 28 72.93 51.74 -58.84
CA PRO A 28 71.66 51.07 -59.09
C PRO A 28 71.84 49.55 -59.11
N VAL A 29 71.03 48.85 -58.32
CA VAL A 29 70.96 47.38 -58.25
C VAL A 29 70.59 46.81 -59.62
N SER A 30 71.14 45.65 -59.98
CA SER A 30 70.80 45.00 -61.26
C SER A 30 69.33 44.58 -61.28
N THR A 31 68.71 44.61 -62.46
CA THR A 31 67.31 44.17 -62.63
C THR A 31 67.15 42.71 -62.22
N LYS A 32 68.15 41.87 -62.51
CA LYS A 32 68.17 40.46 -62.10
C LYS A 32 68.11 40.29 -60.58
N THR A 33 68.85 41.09 -59.79
CA THR A 33 68.75 41.02 -58.32
C THR A 33 67.36 41.40 -57.83
N LEU A 34 66.76 42.42 -58.44
CA LEU A 34 65.43 42.92 -58.06
C LEU A 34 64.33 41.91 -58.41
N GLU A 35 64.40 41.30 -59.59
CA GLU A 35 63.51 40.22 -60.04
C GLU A 35 63.63 38.99 -59.12
N SER A 36 64.84 38.52 -58.81
CA SER A 36 65.05 37.40 -57.88
C SER A 36 64.56 37.70 -56.46
N LYS A 37 64.78 38.93 -55.95
CA LYS A 37 64.27 39.36 -54.63
C LYS A 37 62.75 39.51 -54.61
N LEU A 38 62.15 39.98 -55.71
CA LEU A 38 60.69 40.05 -55.86
C LEU A 38 60.09 38.63 -55.84
N GLN A 39 60.59 37.72 -56.68
CA GLN A 39 60.13 36.33 -56.73
C GLN A 39 60.24 35.63 -55.36
N ALA A 40 61.39 35.76 -54.67
CA ALA A 40 61.58 35.18 -53.35
C ALA A 40 60.63 35.78 -52.30
N SER A 41 60.33 37.08 -52.39
CA SER A 41 59.36 37.77 -51.52
C SER A 41 57.92 37.33 -51.81
N GLU A 42 57.55 37.16 -53.08
CA GLU A 42 56.23 36.67 -53.47
C GLU A 42 56.00 35.20 -53.06
N GLU A 43 57.02 34.35 -53.20
CA GLU A 43 56.96 32.97 -52.73
C GLU A 43 56.88 32.90 -51.20
N ALA A 44 57.71 33.65 -50.46
CA ALA A 44 57.62 33.74 -49.01
C ALA A 44 56.24 34.26 -48.55
N ARG A 45 55.69 35.27 -49.23
CA ARG A 45 54.34 35.80 -48.97
C ARG A 45 53.27 34.73 -49.21
N LYS A 46 53.40 33.91 -50.26
CA LYS A 46 52.49 32.81 -50.55
C LYS A 46 52.59 31.72 -49.47
N GLN A 47 53.79 31.27 -49.12
CA GLN A 47 54.02 30.28 -48.06
C GLN A 47 53.44 30.75 -46.71
N LEU A 48 53.60 32.04 -46.37
CA LEU A 48 52.99 32.64 -45.17
C LEU A 48 51.46 32.67 -45.23
N GLN A 49 50.88 32.97 -46.40
CA GLN A 49 49.44 32.98 -46.64
C GLN A 49 48.83 31.56 -46.53
N ASP A 50 49.51 30.55 -47.07
CA ASP A 50 49.11 29.14 -46.97
C ASP A 50 49.21 28.63 -45.52
N GLN A 51 50.26 29.01 -44.78
CA GLN A 51 50.38 28.72 -43.34
C GLN A 51 49.29 29.42 -42.51
N TYR A 52 48.95 30.67 -42.83
CA TYR A 52 47.88 31.40 -42.15
C TYR A 52 46.53 30.69 -42.32
N PHE A 53 46.18 30.29 -43.54
CA PHE A 53 44.94 29.55 -43.79
C PHE A 53 44.92 28.20 -43.04
N PHE A 54 46.02 27.43 -43.07
CA PHE A 54 46.12 26.18 -42.33
C PHE A 54 45.93 26.37 -40.81
N LEU A 55 46.60 27.36 -40.22
CA LEU A 55 46.47 27.66 -38.79
C LEU A 55 45.08 28.16 -38.42
N HIS A 56 44.44 28.98 -39.28
CA HIS A 56 43.07 29.46 -39.08
C HIS A 56 42.05 28.32 -39.13
N SER A 57 42.15 27.41 -40.11
CA SER A 57 41.31 26.21 -40.17
C SER A 57 41.49 25.32 -38.94
N ARG A 58 42.73 25.11 -38.48
CA ARG A 58 43.02 24.29 -37.29
C ARG A 58 42.57 24.95 -35.98
N LEU A 59 42.53 26.28 -35.92
CA LEU A 59 41.94 27.01 -34.78
C LEU A 59 40.42 26.80 -34.75
N LYS A 60 39.73 27.00 -35.88
CA LYS A 60 38.29 26.79 -36.00
C LYS A 60 37.85 25.36 -35.63
N GLU A 61 38.60 24.35 -36.07
CA GLU A 61 38.40 22.94 -35.67
C GLU A 61 38.49 22.73 -34.14
N LYS A 62 39.40 23.46 -33.47
CA LYS A 62 39.59 23.40 -32.02
C LYS A 62 38.49 24.13 -31.27
N ASP A 63 38.03 25.27 -31.76
CA ASP A 63 36.89 26.00 -31.20
C ASP A 63 35.58 25.19 -31.32
N GLU A 64 35.34 24.57 -32.48
CA GLU A 64 34.24 23.61 -32.69
C GLU A 64 34.35 22.37 -31.81
N GLY A 65 35.57 21.97 -31.41
CA GLY A 65 35.81 20.94 -30.41
C GLY A 65 35.47 21.38 -28.98
N ILE A 66 35.82 22.62 -28.63
CA ILE A 66 35.55 23.22 -27.32
C ILE A 66 34.03 23.39 -27.10
N GLU A 67 33.29 23.88 -28.10
CA GLU A 67 31.84 24.04 -27.96
C GLU A 67 31.09 22.71 -27.86
N ARG A 68 31.53 21.67 -28.59
CA ARG A 68 31.01 20.31 -28.40
C ARG A 68 31.26 19.82 -26.97
N ALA A 69 32.49 19.91 -26.46
CA ALA A 69 32.82 19.52 -25.09
C ALA A 69 32.04 20.33 -24.02
N ARG A 70 31.80 21.63 -24.25
CA ARG A 70 30.95 22.47 -23.39
C ARG A 70 29.49 22.01 -23.38
N SER A 71 28.93 21.71 -24.54
CA SER A 71 27.54 21.22 -24.65
C SER A 71 27.36 19.85 -23.98
N GLU A 72 28.31 18.93 -24.19
CA GLU A 72 28.33 17.61 -23.55
C GLU A 72 28.44 17.73 -22.02
N ALA A 73 29.39 18.54 -21.52
CA ALA A 73 29.56 18.78 -20.09
C ALA A 73 28.31 19.41 -19.44
N SER A 74 27.61 20.29 -20.16
CA SER A 74 26.35 20.89 -19.69
C SER A 74 25.23 19.86 -19.55
N MET A 75 25.05 18.99 -20.55
CA MET A 75 24.08 17.90 -20.52
C MET A 75 24.39 16.89 -19.41
N ASN A 76 25.65 16.47 -19.29
CA ASN A 76 26.11 15.57 -18.22
C ASN A 76 25.88 16.18 -16.83
N ALA A 77 26.15 17.47 -16.64
CA ALA A 77 25.87 18.17 -15.39
C ALA A 77 24.36 18.28 -15.09
N GLN A 78 23.50 18.38 -16.10
CA GLN A 78 22.04 18.34 -15.91
C GLN A 78 21.55 16.95 -15.53
N ALA A 79 22.07 15.89 -16.15
CA ALA A 79 21.76 14.51 -15.80
C ALA A 79 22.17 14.19 -14.35
N LEU A 80 23.37 14.61 -13.94
CA LEU A 80 23.85 14.45 -12.56
C LEU A 80 22.99 15.21 -11.55
N ARG A 81 22.51 16.42 -11.85
CA ARG A 81 21.58 17.15 -10.97
C ARG A 81 20.28 16.38 -10.75
N LYS A 82 19.63 15.92 -11.83
CA LYS A 82 18.41 15.10 -11.75
C LYS A 82 18.61 13.81 -10.95
N PHE A 83 19.75 13.15 -11.11
CA PHE A 83 20.08 11.94 -10.34
C PHE A 83 20.24 12.25 -8.84
N VAL A 84 20.87 13.37 -8.47
CA VAL A 84 21.01 13.79 -7.07
C VAL A 84 19.66 14.19 -6.47
N GLU A 85 18.82 14.91 -7.23
CA GLU A 85 17.46 15.31 -6.84
C GLU A 85 16.58 14.07 -6.55
N GLU A 86 16.59 13.06 -7.43
CA GLU A 86 15.83 11.82 -7.25
C GLU A 86 16.39 10.95 -6.11
N ASN A 87 17.71 10.88 -5.94
CA ASN A 87 18.33 10.17 -4.82
C ASN A 87 17.95 10.80 -3.47
N GLN A 88 17.89 12.14 -3.39
CA GLN A 88 17.38 12.86 -2.22
C GLN A 88 15.89 12.59 -1.97
N ARG A 89 15.06 12.52 -3.04
CA ARG A 89 13.64 12.16 -2.96
C ARG A 89 13.46 10.76 -2.35
N LEU A 90 14.18 9.77 -2.88
CA LEU A 90 14.17 8.39 -2.40
C LEU A 90 14.69 8.26 -0.97
N ALA A 91 15.73 9.00 -0.59
CA ALA A 91 16.23 9.03 0.79
C ALA A 91 15.18 9.57 1.79
N GLN A 92 14.42 10.59 1.41
CA GLN A 92 13.31 11.09 2.22
C GLN A 92 12.14 10.10 2.30
N GLU A 93 11.82 9.41 1.20
CA GLU A 93 10.78 8.38 1.16
C GLU A 93 11.14 7.18 2.06
N CYS A 94 12.39 6.69 2.00
CA CYS A 94 12.91 5.69 2.93
C CYS A 94 12.84 6.14 4.40
N SER A 95 13.15 7.41 4.69
CA SER A 95 13.02 7.99 6.04
C SER A 95 11.56 7.98 6.53
N ASN A 96 10.62 8.38 5.67
CA ASN A 96 9.19 8.36 5.97
C ASN A 96 8.68 6.93 6.24
N LEU A 97 9.10 5.96 5.41
CA LEU A 97 8.74 4.55 5.58
C LEU A 97 9.31 3.97 6.88
N LEU A 98 10.56 4.28 7.26
CA LEU A 98 11.15 3.88 8.54
C LEU A 98 10.37 4.44 9.74
N ILE A 99 9.89 5.69 9.65
CA ILE A 99 9.02 6.31 10.67
C ILE A 99 7.68 5.56 10.75
N GLN A 100 7.09 5.15 9.62
CA GLN A 100 5.87 4.36 9.60
C GLN A 100 6.07 2.95 10.18
N CYS A 101 7.14 2.23 9.79
CA CYS A 101 7.49 0.93 10.39
C CYS A 101 7.61 1.05 11.90
N SER A 102 8.33 2.06 12.41
CA SER A 102 8.47 2.26 13.85
C SER A 102 7.17 2.70 14.55
N LYS A 103 6.13 3.18 13.84
CA LYS A 103 4.78 3.33 14.40
C LYS A 103 4.08 1.96 14.50
N TRP A 104 4.10 1.18 13.41
CA TRP A 104 3.45 -0.14 13.36
C TRP A 104 4.08 -1.15 14.34
N GLU A 105 5.40 -1.15 14.52
CA GLU A 105 6.10 -1.96 15.54
C GLU A 105 5.60 -1.68 16.96
N LYS A 106 5.33 -0.40 17.28
CA LYS A 106 4.78 0.00 18.60
C LYS A 106 3.33 -0.44 18.74
N GLU A 107 2.52 -0.27 17.70
CA GLU A 107 1.11 -0.68 17.70
C GLU A 107 0.96 -2.20 17.83
N VAL A 108 1.79 -3.00 17.13
CA VAL A 108 1.83 -4.47 17.29
C VAL A 108 2.23 -4.85 18.72
N SER A 109 3.23 -4.17 19.30
CA SER A 109 3.64 -4.39 20.69
C SER A 109 2.52 -4.07 21.71
N LEU A 110 1.71 -3.03 21.45
CA LEU A 110 0.52 -2.72 22.24
C LEU A 110 -0.56 -3.82 22.09
N TYR A 111 -0.82 -4.31 20.88
CA TYR A 111 -1.78 -5.41 20.67
C TYR A 111 -1.35 -6.71 21.35
N ASP A 112 -0.06 -7.07 21.33
CA ASP A 112 0.45 -8.23 22.07
C ASP A 112 0.39 -8.03 23.59
N HIS A 113 0.63 -6.81 24.09
CA HIS A 113 0.47 -6.48 25.52
C HIS A 113 -0.99 -6.60 25.98
N ASP A 114 -1.93 -5.91 25.31
CA ASP A 114 -3.36 -5.98 25.60
C ASP A 114 -3.85 -7.45 25.52
N ARG A 115 -3.42 -8.21 24.51
CA ARG A 115 -3.74 -9.63 24.35
C ARG A 115 -3.23 -10.48 25.51
N ASN A 116 -2.02 -10.25 26.00
CA ASN A 116 -1.47 -10.99 27.14
C ASN A 116 -2.24 -10.66 28.43
N ALA A 117 -2.54 -9.38 28.68
CA ALA A 117 -3.36 -8.96 29.82
C ALA A 117 -4.77 -9.60 29.80
N TYR A 118 -5.38 -9.78 28.63
CA TYR A 118 -6.65 -10.51 28.51
C TYR A 118 -6.54 -12.02 28.80
N MET A 119 -5.38 -12.65 28.53
CA MET A 119 -5.16 -14.06 28.90
C MET A 119 -4.95 -14.19 30.42
N GLU A 120 -4.12 -13.34 31.02
CA GLU A 120 -3.90 -13.29 32.48
C GLU A 120 -5.22 -13.08 33.25
N PHE A 121 -6.07 -12.16 32.77
CA PHE A 121 -7.41 -11.94 33.34
C PHE A 121 -8.34 -13.15 33.19
N ALA A 122 -8.24 -13.91 32.09
CA ALA A 122 -9.04 -15.12 31.88
C ALA A 122 -8.60 -16.26 32.82
N ASP A 123 -7.29 -16.46 32.98
CA ASP A 123 -6.73 -17.44 33.92
C ASP A 123 -7.13 -17.10 35.37
N GLU A 124 -7.05 -15.82 35.76
CA GLU A 124 -7.58 -15.30 37.03
C GLU A 124 -9.07 -15.58 37.22
N ALA A 125 -9.88 -15.41 36.16
CA ALA A 125 -11.32 -15.62 36.22
C ALA A 125 -11.67 -17.10 36.38
N GLU A 126 -10.96 -18.00 35.69
CA GLU A 126 -11.13 -19.45 35.82
C GLU A 126 -10.70 -19.95 37.20
N GLU A 127 -9.57 -19.47 37.73
CA GLU A 127 -9.11 -19.81 39.09
C GLU A 127 -10.08 -19.32 40.17
N ARG A 128 -10.59 -18.09 40.02
CA ARG A 128 -11.63 -17.54 40.91
C ARG A 128 -12.95 -18.31 40.85
N ALA A 129 -13.29 -18.90 39.69
CA ALA A 129 -14.44 -19.78 39.54
C ALA A 129 -14.23 -21.13 40.26
N LYS A 130 -13.08 -21.80 40.05
CA LYS A 130 -12.73 -23.06 40.76
C LYS A 130 -12.76 -22.90 42.28
N GLN A 131 -12.27 -21.77 42.79
CA GLN A 131 -12.33 -21.44 44.22
C GLN A 131 -13.76 -21.23 44.73
N ALA A 132 -14.67 -20.73 43.90
CA ALA A 132 -16.09 -20.61 44.24
C ALA A 132 -16.79 -21.97 44.21
N GLU A 133 -16.56 -22.80 43.17
CA GLU A 133 -17.07 -24.17 43.07
C GLU A 133 -16.63 -25.03 44.26
N THR A 134 -15.35 -24.95 44.65
CA THR A 134 -14.82 -25.68 45.82
C THR A 134 -15.58 -25.31 47.10
N ARG A 135 -15.82 -24.01 47.34
CA ARG A 135 -16.59 -23.55 48.51
C ARG A 135 -18.06 -23.95 48.47
N VAL A 136 -18.67 -24.04 47.28
CA VAL A 136 -20.03 -24.56 47.14
C VAL A 136 -20.07 -26.04 47.53
N LEU A 137 -19.15 -26.86 47.01
CA LEU A 137 -19.05 -28.29 47.36
C LEU A 137 -18.79 -28.51 48.86
N GLU A 138 -17.96 -27.67 49.50
CA GLU A 138 -17.77 -27.66 50.95
C GLU A 138 -19.07 -27.36 51.69
N VAL A 139 -19.85 -26.36 51.27
CA VAL A 139 -21.14 -26.02 51.90
C VAL A 139 -22.20 -27.09 51.66
N GLU A 140 -22.27 -27.68 50.47
CA GLU A 140 -23.18 -28.79 50.14
C GLU A 140 -22.90 -30.04 51.00
N ASP A 141 -21.62 -30.35 51.25
CA ASP A 141 -21.23 -31.46 52.14
C ASP A 141 -21.63 -31.21 53.61
N HIS A 142 -21.48 -29.98 54.11
CA HIS A 142 -21.96 -29.60 55.45
C HIS A 142 -23.50 -29.64 55.53
N LEU A 143 -24.21 -29.16 54.51
CA LEU A 143 -25.68 -29.22 54.45
C LEU A 143 -26.21 -30.66 54.39
N ARG A 144 -25.53 -31.56 53.67
CA ARG A 144 -25.82 -32.99 53.67
C ARG A 144 -25.71 -33.57 55.08
N LYS A 145 -24.58 -33.37 55.76
CA LYS A 145 -24.36 -33.86 57.13
C LYS A 145 -25.42 -33.35 58.12
N LEU A 146 -25.72 -32.06 58.09
CA LEU A 146 -26.77 -31.46 58.94
C LEU A 146 -28.18 -32.00 58.61
N SER A 147 -28.43 -32.38 57.36
CA SER A 147 -29.70 -33.00 56.96
C SER A 147 -29.80 -34.45 57.44
N GLU A 148 -28.69 -35.21 57.39
CA GLU A 148 -28.59 -36.57 57.93
C GLU A 148 -28.75 -36.58 59.46
N GLU A 149 -28.14 -35.63 60.17
CA GLU A 149 -28.33 -35.41 61.62
C GLU A 149 -29.78 -35.01 61.96
N LEU A 150 -30.40 -34.13 61.17
CA LEU A 150 -31.78 -33.69 61.41
C LEU A 150 -32.80 -34.82 61.17
N GLU A 151 -32.63 -35.63 60.12
CA GLU A 151 -33.44 -36.83 59.93
C GLU A 151 -33.20 -37.86 61.04
N PHE A 152 -31.97 -38.04 61.55
CA PHE A 152 -31.71 -38.90 62.70
C PHE A 152 -32.56 -38.48 63.92
N TYR A 153 -32.48 -37.22 64.35
CA TYR A 153 -33.26 -36.73 65.51
C TYR A 153 -34.76 -36.75 65.28
N LYS A 154 -35.22 -36.52 64.03
CA LYS A 154 -36.62 -36.64 63.65
C LYS A 154 -37.13 -38.08 63.82
N ASN A 155 -36.39 -39.08 63.33
CA ASN A 155 -36.75 -40.49 63.50
C ASN A 155 -36.71 -40.93 65.00
N GLU A 156 -35.82 -40.37 65.81
CA GLU A 156 -35.79 -40.60 67.26
C GLU A 156 -37.04 -40.02 67.95
N CYS A 157 -37.44 -38.80 67.59
CA CYS A 157 -38.66 -38.15 68.09
C CYS A 157 -39.93 -38.89 67.64
N GLU A 158 -40.04 -39.29 66.36
CA GLU A 158 -41.15 -40.11 65.86
C GLU A 158 -41.24 -41.46 66.60
N SER A 159 -40.10 -42.09 66.91
CA SER A 159 -40.04 -43.32 67.72
C SER A 159 -40.51 -43.10 69.16
N HIS A 160 -40.16 -41.98 69.80
CA HIS A 160 -40.65 -41.63 71.13
C HIS A 160 -42.17 -41.40 71.11
N MET A 161 -42.66 -40.59 70.17
CA MET A 161 -44.09 -40.33 69.98
C MET A 161 -44.90 -41.62 69.70
N GLY A 162 -44.34 -42.57 68.96
CA GLY A 162 -44.95 -43.88 68.72
C GLY A 162 -45.05 -44.73 69.99
N ASN A 163 -44.02 -44.71 70.84
CA ASN A 163 -44.06 -45.40 72.14
C ASN A 163 -45.03 -44.72 73.12
N GLU A 164 -45.09 -43.39 73.15
CA GLU A 164 -46.06 -42.64 73.96
C GLU A 164 -47.51 -42.85 73.48
N SER A 165 -47.73 -42.94 72.16
CA SER A 165 -49.02 -43.32 71.58
C SER A 165 -49.45 -44.71 72.03
N ARG A 166 -48.54 -45.70 72.02
CA ARG A 166 -48.85 -47.06 72.50
C ARG A 166 -49.10 -47.11 74.01
N LEU A 167 -48.36 -46.34 74.81
CA LEU A 167 -48.60 -46.22 76.26
C LEU A 167 -49.94 -45.54 76.57
N THR A 168 -50.37 -44.57 75.75
CA THR A 168 -51.67 -43.91 75.91
C THR A 168 -52.83 -44.76 75.40
N GLU A 169 -52.64 -45.57 74.35
CA GLU A 169 -53.57 -46.63 73.94
C GLU A 169 -53.72 -47.71 75.04
N GLU A 170 -52.62 -48.24 75.58
CA GLU A 170 -52.64 -49.20 76.69
C GLU A 170 -53.33 -48.61 77.93
N LEU A 171 -53.05 -47.35 78.26
CA LEU A 171 -53.72 -46.61 79.33
C LEU A 171 -55.22 -46.40 79.04
N HIS A 172 -55.61 -46.15 77.78
CA HIS A 172 -57.01 -46.08 77.39
C HIS A 172 -57.70 -47.44 77.56
N LEU A 173 -57.07 -48.54 77.14
CA LEU A 173 -57.60 -49.90 77.24
C LEU A 173 -57.72 -50.35 78.71
N VAL A 174 -56.81 -49.89 79.58
CA VAL A 174 -56.93 -50.02 81.05
C VAL A 174 -58.07 -49.15 81.60
N LYS A 175 -58.21 -47.89 81.17
CA LYS A 175 -59.32 -47.01 81.57
C LYS A 175 -60.68 -47.52 81.09
N GLU A 176 -60.75 -48.13 79.91
CA GLU A 176 -61.96 -48.75 79.37
C GLU A 176 -62.32 -50.01 80.16
N ARG A 177 -61.34 -50.84 80.55
CA ARG A 177 -61.55 -51.93 81.51
C ARG A 177 -62.05 -51.44 82.87
N LEU A 178 -61.53 -50.33 83.38
CA LEU A 178 -62.03 -49.71 84.61
C LEU A 178 -63.45 -49.15 84.41
N SER A 179 -63.73 -48.50 83.29
CA SER A 179 -65.06 -48.00 82.96
C SER A 179 -66.08 -49.13 82.77
N LEU A 180 -65.70 -50.29 82.21
CA LEU A 180 -66.56 -51.48 82.14
C LEU A 180 -66.85 -52.09 83.53
N LEU A 181 -65.95 -51.93 84.50
CA LEU A 181 -66.19 -52.29 85.90
C LEU A 181 -67.06 -51.24 86.63
N GLU A 182 -66.95 -49.97 86.26
CA GLU A 182 -67.67 -48.84 86.85
C GLU A 182 -69.10 -48.70 86.29
N ASN A 183 -69.30 -48.97 85.00
CA ASN A 183 -70.59 -48.99 84.28
C ASN A 183 -71.50 -50.17 84.69
N LEU A 184 -71.08 -51.01 85.63
CA LEU A 184 -71.98 -51.85 86.43
C LEU A 184 -72.84 -51.02 87.42
N ARG A 185 -72.73 -49.68 87.41
CA ARG A 185 -73.41 -48.77 88.34
C ARG A 185 -74.13 -47.57 87.69
N LEU A 186 -75.20 -47.89 86.94
CA LEU A 186 -76.30 -47.02 86.47
C LEU A 186 -76.05 -46.10 85.23
N PRO A 187 -77.08 -45.83 84.40
CA PRO A 187 -77.01 -44.99 83.17
C PRO A 187 -77.82 -43.67 83.24
N GLU A 188 -77.67 -42.76 82.25
CA GLU A 188 -78.79 -42.07 81.51
C GLU A 188 -78.34 -41.08 80.37
N CYS A 189 -79.34 -40.51 79.67
CA CYS A 189 -79.47 -39.72 78.40
C CYS A 189 -78.75 -38.32 78.26
N SER A 190 -78.73 -37.51 77.16
CA SER A 190 -79.01 -37.60 75.68
C SER A 190 -78.66 -36.27 74.87
N ASP A 191 -78.79 -36.27 73.52
CA ASP A 191 -79.06 -35.14 72.53
C ASP A 191 -78.00 -34.09 72.02
N SER A 192 -77.86 -33.83 70.67
CA SER A 192 -77.19 -32.64 69.97
C SER A 192 -77.17 -32.63 68.39
N GLN A 193 -76.98 -31.48 67.66
CA GLN A 193 -76.88 -31.31 66.15
C GLN A 193 -76.51 -29.84 65.61
N ILE A 194 -76.14 -29.61 64.30
CA ILE A 194 -76.42 -28.43 63.34
C ILE A 194 -75.25 -27.74 62.47
N ASP A 195 -75.51 -27.32 61.17
CA ASP A 195 -74.83 -26.39 60.10
C ASP A 195 -73.73 -26.89 59.04
N CYS A 196 -73.16 -26.27 57.93
CA CYS A 196 -73.05 -24.93 57.20
C CYS A 196 -72.61 -24.98 55.63
N SER A 197 -72.39 -23.87 54.82
CA SER A 197 -72.14 -23.89 53.28
C SER A 197 -71.71 -22.59 52.38
N GLN A 198 -71.25 -22.63 51.04
CA GLN A 198 -71.34 -21.67 49.75
C GLN A 198 -70.11 -21.02 48.83
N CYS A 199 -70.25 -20.54 47.49
CA CYS A 199 -69.19 -19.92 46.47
C CYS A 199 -69.55 -19.21 45.01
N SER A 200 -68.64 -18.59 44.12
CA SER A 200 -68.85 -17.92 42.67
C SER A 200 -67.64 -17.39 41.67
N SER A 201 -67.78 -16.86 40.34
CA SER A 201 -66.70 -16.33 39.32
C SER A 201 -67.00 -15.56 37.87
N PRO A 202 -66.03 -14.97 36.99
CA PRO A 202 -66.17 -13.97 35.76
C PRO A 202 -65.32 -14.04 34.33
N LYS A 203 -65.35 -13.05 33.31
CA LYS A 203 -64.71 -12.93 31.85
C LYS A 203 -64.67 -11.47 31.08
N THR A 204 -64.27 -10.96 29.82
CA THR A 204 -63.44 -11.08 28.45
C THR A 204 -63.65 -9.83 27.41
N GLU A 205 -63.12 -9.42 26.16
CA GLU A 205 -61.90 -9.46 25.17
C GLU A 205 -61.94 -8.65 23.71
N ASN A 206 -60.81 -8.19 23.01
CA ASN A 206 -60.39 -7.84 21.51
C ASN A 206 -60.84 -6.56 20.58
N HIS A 207 -60.43 -6.05 19.31
CA HIS A 207 -59.56 -6.17 17.99
C HIS A 207 -59.53 -4.80 17.06
N ARG A 208 -59.02 -4.38 15.80
CA ARG A 208 -58.03 -4.62 14.59
C ARG A 208 -57.93 -3.56 13.31
N GLN A 209 -56.75 -3.28 12.63
CA GLN A 209 -56.28 -3.00 11.14
C GLN A 209 -56.71 -1.79 10.11
N TYR A 210 -56.29 -1.54 8.78
CA TYR A 210 -55.02 -1.09 7.96
C TYR A 210 -55.18 -0.54 6.40
N PRO A 211 -54.21 0.18 5.65
CA PRO A 211 -54.31 0.87 4.25
C PRO A 211 -53.11 0.94 3.13
N HIS A 212 -53.23 1.57 1.87
CA HIS A 212 -52.25 1.72 0.63
C HIS A 212 -52.63 2.83 -0.51
N MET A 213 -52.05 3.26 -1.73
CA MET A 213 -50.78 3.33 -2.63
C MET A 213 -50.85 4.22 -4.01
N LEU A 214 -49.79 4.50 -4.90
CA LEU A 214 -49.74 5.46 -6.15
C LEU A 214 -48.67 5.28 -7.37
N ASN A 215 -48.71 5.99 -8.60
CA ASN A 215 -47.68 6.03 -9.77
C ASN A 215 -47.81 7.02 -11.07
N SER A 216 -46.80 7.27 -12.02
CA SER A 216 -46.84 7.99 -13.44
C SER A 216 -45.50 8.31 -14.29
N SER A 217 -45.43 8.55 -15.68
CA SER A 217 -44.26 9.13 -16.56
C SER A 217 -44.37 9.37 -18.19
N PRO A 218 -43.59 10.28 -18.95
CA PRO A 218 -43.55 10.55 -20.49
C PRO A 218 -42.22 11.06 -21.31
N GLU A 219 -42.11 11.15 -22.71
CA GLU A 219 -40.98 11.79 -23.60
C GLU A 219 -41.09 11.86 -25.23
N ALA A 220 -40.32 12.69 -26.07
CA ALA A 220 -39.70 12.50 -27.50
C ALA A 220 -39.36 13.72 -28.54
N LEU A 221 -38.32 13.71 -29.50
CA LEU A 221 -38.04 14.68 -30.69
C LEU A 221 -36.88 14.40 -31.82
N SER A 222 -36.69 15.16 -32.99
CA SER A 222 -35.57 15.03 -34.07
C SER A 222 -35.39 16.07 -35.33
N PRO A 223 -34.21 16.28 -36.09
CA PRO A 223 -33.91 17.27 -37.26
C PRO A 223 -32.91 16.95 -38.53
N VAL A 224 -32.72 17.81 -39.63
CA VAL A 224 -31.87 17.69 -40.95
C VAL A 224 -31.55 19.08 -41.72
N GLY A 225 -30.74 19.46 -42.81
CA GLY A 225 -29.58 19.05 -43.77
C GLY A 225 -29.45 19.79 -45.23
N ALA A 226 -28.26 20.07 -45.92
CA ALA A 226 -28.09 20.76 -47.32
C ALA A 226 -26.67 20.81 -48.11
N THR A 227 -26.51 21.35 -49.40
CA THR A 227 -25.26 21.69 -50.27
C THR A 227 -24.27 20.52 -50.63
N LEU A 228 -23.54 20.46 -51.79
CA LEU A 228 -22.92 19.17 -52.27
C LEU A 228 -21.38 18.97 -52.39
N GLU A 229 -20.66 18.98 -53.52
CA GLU A 229 -19.28 18.39 -53.56
C GLU A 229 -18.29 19.03 -52.57
N GLU A 230 -18.11 20.36 -52.60
CA GLU A 230 -17.28 21.06 -51.60
C GLU A 230 -17.81 20.86 -50.17
N HIS A 231 -19.13 20.72 -50.00
CA HIS A 231 -19.76 20.44 -48.70
C HIS A 231 -19.63 18.97 -48.26
N LEU A 232 -19.46 18.01 -49.18
CA LEU A 232 -19.15 16.61 -48.87
C LEU A 232 -17.69 16.51 -48.44
N LEU A 233 -16.79 17.22 -49.12
CA LEU A 233 -15.38 17.27 -48.76
C LEU A 233 -15.18 18.02 -47.42
N ASP A 234 -15.81 19.19 -47.23
CA ASP A 234 -15.81 19.89 -45.95
C ASP A 234 -16.56 19.10 -44.86
N SER A 235 -17.62 18.33 -45.17
CA SER A 235 -18.31 17.47 -44.19
C SER A 235 -17.52 16.22 -43.82
N VAL A 236 -16.71 15.66 -44.73
CA VAL A 236 -15.77 14.57 -44.43
C VAL A 236 -14.67 15.14 -43.52
N MET A 237 -14.05 16.26 -43.90
CA MET A 237 -13.01 16.90 -43.07
C MET A 237 -13.55 17.33 -41.70
N ALA A 238 -14.77 17.86 -41.62
CA ALA A 238 -15.43 18.24 -40.35
C ALA A 238 -16.02 17.04 -39.56
N SER A 239 -16.00 15.82 -40.12
CA SER A 239 -16.25 14.58 -39.38
C SER A 239 -14.95 13.92 -38.88
N MET A 240 -13.81 14.26 -39.49
CA MET A 240 -12.49 13.74 -39.14
C MET A 240 -11.71 14.64 -38.16
N VAL A 241 -12.12 15.90 -37.97
CA VAL A 241 -11.45 16.86 -37.09
C VAL A 241 -12.45 17.60 -36.20
N ASP A 242 -12.23 17.53 -34.88
CA ASP A 242 -12.99 18.28 -33.87
C ASP A 242 -12.94 19.78 -34.14
N LYS A 243 -14.10 20.40 -34.33
CA LYS A 243 -14.24 21.81 -34.75
C LYS A 243 -13.50 22.78 -33.84
N ASP A 244 -13.55 22.53 -32.53
CA ASP A 244 -12.93 23.39 -31.51
C ASP A 244 -11.40 23.24 -31.46
N GLY A 245 -10.84 22.17 -32.04
CA GLY A 245 -9.40 21.88 -32.04
C GLY A 245 -8.66 22.24 -33.35
N VAL A 246 -9.38 22.45 -34.47
CA VAL A 246 -8.79 22.66 -35.80
C VAL A 246 -7.73 23.76 -35.79
N ALA A 247 -8.13 24.97 -35.39
CA ALA A 247 -7.28 26.16 -35.50
C ALA A 247 -6.06 26.06 -34.56
N ALA A 248 -6.24 25.59 -33.32
CA ALA A 248 -5.15 25.43 -32.37
C ALA A 248 -4.10 24.42 -32.85
N SER A 249 -4.53 23.25 -33.34
CA SER A 249 -3.63 22.21 -33.85
C SER A 249 -2.88 22.66 -35.11
N ALA A 250 -3.56 23.34 -36.04
CA ALA A 250 -2.94 23.85 -37.25
C ALA A 250 -1.98 25.03 -37.00
N HIS A 251 -2.32 25.96 -36.11
CA HIS A 251 -1.41 27.04 -35.73
C HIS A 251 -0.16 26.52 -35.02
N ALA A 252 -0.32 25.64 -34.02
CA ALA A 252 0.82 25.04 -33.32
C ALA A 252 1.77 24.31 -34.28
N PHE A 253 1.23 23.57 -35.26
CA PHE A 253 2.02 22.91 -36.30
C PHE A 253 2.80 23.91 -37.18
N LEU A 254 2.14 24.97 -37.67
CA LEU A 254 2.77 26.00 -38.50
C LEU A 254 3.78 26.87 -37.74
N GLU A 255 3.57 27.09 -36.44
CA GLU A 255 4.48 27.83 -35.57
C GLU A 255 5.72 27.01 -35.21
N ALA A 256 5.54 25.73 -34.83
CA ALA A 256 6.66 24.80 -34.61
C ALA A 256 7.52 24.63 -35.88
N ASN A 257 6.88 24.58 -37.06
CA ASN A 257 7.54 24.49 -38.36
C ASN A 257 7.83 25.87 -39.02
N SER A 258 7.79 26.98 -38.26
CA SER A 258 7.92 28.34 -38.81
C SER A 258 9.29 28.69 -39.43
N GLY A 259 10.31 27.85 -39.20
CA GLY A 259 11.59 27.89 -39.91
C GLY A 259 11.51 27.45 -41.38
N VAL A 260 10.42 26.77 -41.78
CA VAL A 260 10.13 26.43 -43.18
C VAL A 260 9.36 27.60 -43.82
N GLU A 261 9.92 28.18 -44.88
CA GLU A 261 9.34 29.34 -45.58
C GLU A 261 7.88 29.12 -46.00
N SER A 262 7.54 27.91 -46.49
CA SER A 262 6.17 27.54 -46.85
C SER A 262 5.21 27.56 -45.66
N CYS A 263 5.62 27.07 -44.48
CA CYS A 263 4.79 27.11 -43.26
C CYS A 263 4.62 28.55 -42.78
N GLN A 264 5.69 29.35 -42.80
CA GLN A 264 5.62 30.78 -42.47
C GLN A 264 4.70 31.56 -43.43
N MET A 265 4.69 31.22 -44.72
CA MET A 265 3.81 31.83 -45.71
C MET A 265 2.35 31.40 -45.51
N LEU A 266 2.08 30.12 -45.22
CA LEU A 266 0.75 29.62 -44.88
C LEU A 266 0.18 30.30 -43.63
N LEU A 267 1.01 30.49 -42.59
CA LEU A 267 0.63 31.21 -41.37
C LEU A 267 0.21 32.66 -41.67
N LYS A 268 0.98 33.38 -42.52
CA LYS A 268 0.66 34.76 -42.96
C LYS A 268 -0.66 34.88 -43.73
N ILE A 269 -1.10 33.82 -44.42
CA ILE A 269 -2.35 33.82 -45.19
C ILE A 269 -3.48 33.02 -44.54
N TRP A 270 -3.31 32.56 -43.29
CA TRP A 270 -4.22 31.60 -42.61
C TRP A 270 -5.71 31.97 -42.73
N ASN A 271 -6.06 33.21 -42.41
CA ASN A 271 -7.43 33.74 -42.47
C ASN A 271 -8.02 33.88 -43.90
N ARG A 272 -7.26 33.50 -44.93
CA ARG A 272 -7.65 33.46 -46.35
C ARG A 272 -7.61 32.04 -46.93
N LEU A 273 -7.21 31.04 -46.15
CA LEU A 273 -7.27 29.64 -46.53
C LEU A 273 -8.71 29.11 -46.47
N ARG A 274 -9.02 28.09 -47.27
CA ARG A 274 -10.33 27.40 -47.21
C ARG A 274 -10.41 26.54 -45.95
N PRO A 275 -11.61 26.30 -45.36
CA PRO A 275 -11.78 25.43 -44.19
C PRO A 275 -11.19 24.02 -44.40
N SER A 276 -11.40 23.41 -45.56
CA SER A 276 -10.76 22.14 -45.95
C SER A 276 -9.23 22.20 -45.91
N THR A 277 -8.61 23.29 -46.37
CA THR A 277 -7.16 23.48 -46.29
C THR A 277 -6.68 23.64 -44.84
N GLN A 278 -7.42 24.40 -44.02
CA GLN A 278 -7.15 24.55 -42.59
C GLN A 278 -7.26 23.19 -41.86
N ASN A 279 -8.26 22.37 -42.20
CA ASN A 279 -8.44 21.01 -41.68
C ASN A 279 -7.31 20.05 -42.11
N VAL A 280 -6.78 20.16 -43.33
CA VAL A 280 -5.60 19.37 -43.77
C VAL A 280 -4.35 19.74 -42.96
N ILE A 281 -4.14 21.03 -42.67
CA ILE A 281 -3.01 21.48 -41.84
C ILE A 281 -3.20 21.03 -40.37
N ALA A 282 -4.42 21.04 -39.85
CA ALA A 282 -4.73 20.49 -38.53
C ALA A 282 -4.48 18.96 -38.47
N LEU A 283 -4.81 18.21 -39.52
CA LEU A 283 -4.48 16.79 -39.61
C LEU A 283 -2.97 16.55 -39.68
N ALA A 284 -2.20 17.38 -40.40
CA ALA A 284 -0.74 17.30 -40.39
C ALA A 284 -0.18 17.51 -38.97
N GLY A 285 -0.70 18.49 -38.23
CA GLY A 285 -0.39 18.70 -36.81
C GLY A 285 -0.72 17.49 -35.93
N LYS A 286 -1.94 16.95 -36.03
CA LYS A 286 -2.35 15.72 -35.30
C LYS A 286 -1.48 14.51 -35.66
N VAL A 287 -1.01 14.39 -36.90
CA VAL A 287 -0.09 13.30 -37.32
C VAL A 287 1.31 13.49 -36.74
N GLU A 288 1.84 14.73 -36.69
CA GLU A 288 3.12 15.02 -36.04
C GLU A 288 3.07 14.74 -34.54
N THR A 289 2.02 15.18 -33.82
CA THR A 289 1.87 14.87 -32.39
C THR A 289 1.77 13.36 -32.15
N LEU A 290 0.92 12.63 -32.90
CA LEU A 290 0.80 11.18 -32.76
C LEU A 290 2.10 10.42 -33.10
N GLN A 291 2.92 10.93 -34.01
CA GLN A 291 4.23 10.35 -34.33
C GLN A 291 5.25 10.60 -33.22
N ASN A 292 5.18 11.73 -32.50
CA ASN A 292 5.97 12.00 -31.30
C ASN A 292 5.49 11.15 -30.11
N ASP A 293 4.18 11.07 -29.87
CA ASP A 293 3.57 10.24 -28.82
C ASP A 293 3.95 8.76 -29.00
N LYS A 294 3.93 8.26 -30.24
CA LYS A 294 4.39 6.92 -30.62
C LYS A 294 5.88 6.68 -30.32
N GLU A 295 6.73 7.70 -30.43
CA GLU A 295 8.15 7.61 -30.06
C GLU A 295 8.31 7.55 -28.53
N HIS A 296 7.60 8.42 -27.80
CA HIS A 296 7.53 8.39 -26.34
C HIS A 296 7.01 7.05 -25.80
N LEU A 297 5.95 6.50 -26.41
CA LEU A 297 5.40 5.19 -26.06
C LEU A 297 6.38 4.06 -26.34
N ARG A 298 7.17 4.12 -27.43
CA ARG A 298 8.24 3.13 -27.68
C ARG A 298 9.31 3.20 -26.59
N ILE A 299 9.80 4.39 -26.26
CA ILE A 299 10.82 4.59 -25.22
C ILE A 299 10.32 4.10 -23.85
N ASN A 300 9.05 4.38 -23.51
CA ASN A 300 8.45 3.91 -22.27
C ASN A 300 8.23 2.39 -22.26
N LEU A 301 7.88 1.76 -23.39
CA LEU A 301 7.79 0.30 -23.50
C LEU A 301 9.15 -0.36 -23.27
N THR A 302 10.22 0.12 -23.93
CA THR A 302 11.57 -0.44 -23.73
C THR A 302 12.04 -0.29 -22.28
N ARG A 303 11.75 0.83 -21.61
CA ARG A 303 12.04 0.98 -20.17
C ARG A 303 11.24 -0.02 -19.32
N ALA A 304 9.95 -0.20 -19.59
CA ALA A 304 9.14 -1.17 -18.86
C ALA A 304 9.62 -2.62 -19.04
N GLU A 305 10.12 -2.96 -20.23
CA GLU A 305 10.77 -4.27 -20.50
C GLU A 305 12.07 -4.43 -19.70
N GLU A 306 12.88 -3.38 -19.55
CA GLU A 306 14.08 -3.36 -18.70
C GLU A 306 13.73 -3.47 -17.20
N GLU A 307 12.73 -2.73 -16.72
CA GLU A 307 12.24 -2.77 -15.33
C GLU A 307 11.70 -4.16 -14.98
N VAL A 308 10.89 -4.78 -15.85
CA VAL A 308 10.40 -6.17 -15.67
C VAL A 308 11.54 -7.17 -15.61
N LYS A 309 12.62 -6.98 -16.39
CA LYS A 309 13.80 -7.84 -16.35
C LYS A 309 14.56 -7.72 -15.01
N VAL A 310 14.74 -6.51 -14.48
CA VAL A 310 15.35 -6.30 -13.16
C VAL A 310 14.49 -6.93 -12.06
N LEU A 311 13.18 -6.67 -12.05
CA LEU A 311 12.24 -7.26 -11.09
C LEU A 311 12.22 -8.80 -11.16
N PHE A 312 12.39 -9.40 -12.35
CA PHE A 312 12.51 -10.85 -12.48
C PHE A 312 13.80 -11.39 -11.85
N GLU A 313 14.93 -10.72 -12.04
CA GLU A 313 16.22 -11.08 -11.42
C GLU A 313 16.18 -10.95 -9.89
N GLU A 314 15.56 -9.89 -9.36
CA GLU A 314 15.33 -9.69 -7.92
C GLU A 314 14.40 -10.76 -7.33
N ASN A 315 13.27 -11.07 -7.99
CA ASN A 315 12.35 -12.11 -7.54
C ASN A 315 13.02 -13.50 -7.49
N ASN A 316 13.92 -13.81 -8.42
CA ASN A 316 14.70 -15.06 -8.41
C ASN A 316 15.67 -15.12 -7.21
N ILE A 317 16.33 -14.01 -6.88
CA ILE A 317 17.18 -13.89 -5.68
C ILE A 317 16.34 -14.09 -4.40
N LEU A 318 15.15 -13.48 -4.33
CA LEU A 318 14.22 -13.64 -3.21
C LEU A 318 13.65 -15.07 -3.11
N GLU A 319 13.38 -15.73 -4.23
CA GLU A 319 12.91 -17.13 -4.24
C GLU A 319 14.00 -18.07 -3.69
N GLU A 320 15.26 -17.90 -4.11
CA GLU A 320 16.39 -18.65 -3.54
C GLU A 320 16.69 -18.29 -2.08
N GLY A 321 16.44 -17.04 -1.65
CA GLY A 321 16.43 -16.65 -0.25
C GLY A 321 15.37 -17.42 0.55
N ASN A 322 14.13 -17.41 0.09
CA ASN A 322 13.00 -18.13 0.71
C ASN A 322 13.23 -19.65 0.74
N LYS A 323 13.73 -20.26 -0.34
CA LYS A 323 14.11 -21.69 -0.37
C LYS A 323 15.16 -22.03 0.69
N LYS A 324 16.16 -21.16 0.92
CA LYS A 324 17.17 -21.34 1.98
C LYS A 324 16.54 -21.21 3.38
N LEU A 325 15.69 -20.20 3.60
CA LEU A 325 15.00 -19.98 4.87
C LEU A 325 14.05 -21.14 5.23
N LEU A 326 13.26 -21.63 4.27
CA LEU A 326 12.41 -22.81 4.41
C LEU A 326 13.21 -24.08 4.78
N ARG A 327 14.41 -24.27 4.21
CA ARG A 327 15.31 -25.37 4.57
C ARG A 327 15.86 -25.23 5.99
N LEU A 328 16.17 -24.01 6.45
CA LEU A 328 16.63 -23.74 7.82
C LEU A 328 15.53 -24.00 8.85
N HIS A 329 14.37 -23.37 8.72
CA HIS A 329 13.21 -23.58 9.60
C HIS A 329 12.75 -25.05 9.61
N SER A 330 12.85 -25.75 8.47
CA SER A 330 12.59 -27.20 8.43
C SER A 330 13.62 -27.98 9.25
N ARG A 331 14.93 -27.71 9.09
CA ARG A 331 15.98 -28.36 9.89
C ARG A 331 15.78 -28.11 11.39
N GLU A 332 15.53 -26.87 11.78
CA GLU A 332 15.31 -26.45 13.17
C GLU A 332 14.17 -27.24 13.83
N ARG A 333 12.99 -27.30 13.19
CA ARG A 333 11.87 -28.14 13.66
C ARG A 333 12.19 -29.64 13.75
N HIS A 334 13.11 -30.15 12.92
CA HIS A 334 13.55 -31.55 13.03
C HIS A 334 14.57 -31.77 14.17
N HIS A 335 15.34 -30.76 14.58
CA HIS A 335 16.28 -30.87 15.70
C HIS A 335 15.53 -30.86 17.05
N HIS A 336 14.46 -30.09 17.19
CA HIS A 336 13.59 -30.15 18.37
C HIS A 336 12.81 -31.48 18.50
N GLY A 337 12.73 -32.29 17.44
CA GLY A 337 12.05 -33.60 17.45
C GLY A 337 12.87 -34.76 18.01
N SER A 338 14.17 -34.61 18.27
CA SER A 338 15.10 -35.73 18.54
C SER A 338 15.76 -35.71 19.94
N GLY A 339 15.18 -35.01 20.91
CA GLY A 339 15.68 -34.93 22.30
C GLY A 339 15.00 -35.85 23.33
N GLY A 340 14.08 -36.74 22.93
CA GLY A 340 13.14 -37.41 23.83
C GLY A 340 13.23 -38.95 23.89
N LYS A 341 14.33 -39.50 24.42
CA LYS A 341 14.53 -40.95 24.66
C LYS A 341 15.50 -41.13 25.85
N HIS A 342 15.23 -41.86 26.93
CA HIS A 342 14.03 -42.63 27.34
C HIS A 342 13.83 -42.53 28.86
N SER A 343 12.58 -42.53 29.33
CA SER A 343 12.20 -43.23 30.58
C SER A 343 10.71 -43.60 30.55
N SER A 344 10.33 -44.60 31.34
CA SER A 344 9.08 -45.36 31.23
C SER A 344 7.80 -44.66 31.69
N SER A 345 6.73 -44.77 30.90
CA SER A 345 5.34 -44.94 31.37
C SER A 345 4.46 -45.50 30.23
N ALA A 346 3.25 -45.97 30.55
CA ALA A 346 2.53 -46.97 29.74
C ALA A 346 1.29 -46.46 28.99
N SER A 347 1.03 -47.11 27.85
CA SER A 347 -0.28 -47.41 27.25
C SER A 347 -1.50 -46.55 27.69
N ALA A 348 -1.87 -45.58 26.85
CA ALA A 348 -3.26 -45.15 26.70
C ALA A 348 -3.63 -45.07 25.21
N LYS A 349 -4.80 -45.61 24.86
CA LYS A 349 -5.28 -45.81 23.49
C LYS A 349 -6.55 -44.99 23.31
N ASN A 350 -6.54 -43.91 22.51
CA ASN A 350 -7.79 -43.41 21.90
C ASN A 350 -7.67 -42.40 20.74
N ASN A 351 -8.62 -42.54 19.82
CA ASN A 351 -9.32 -41.54 19.00
C ASN A 351 -8.54 -40.50 18.15
N LYS A 352 -8.61 -40.76 16.84
CA LYS A 352 -8.52 -39.78 15.75
C LYS A 352 -9.39 -38.54 16.01
N ARG A 353 -8.81 -37.34 15.88
CA ARG A 353 -9.51 -36.16 15.35
C ARG A 353 -8.62 -35.51 14.28
N LYS A 354 -9.23 -35.10 13.16
CA LYS A 354 -8.50 -34.45 12.06
C LYS A 354 -8.30 -32.98 12.40
N SER A 355 -7.08 -32.48 12.28
CA SER A 355 -6.83 -31.03 12.22
C SER A 355 -7.11 -30.53 10.80
N SER A 356 -8.02 -29.57 10.67
CA SER A 356 -8.25 -28.87 9.41
C SER A 356 -7.17 -27.79 9.19
N PRO A 357 -6.69 -27.56 7.96
CA PRO A 357 -5.91 -26.38 7.65
C PRO A 357 -6.76 -25.12 7.89
N ARG A 358 -6.24 -24.14 8.64
CA ARG A 358 -6.79 -22.77 8.58
C ARG A 358 -6.35 -22.15 7.26
N VAL A 359 -7.31 -21.79 6.42
CA VAL A 359 -7.06 -20.99 5.22
C VAL A 359 -6.91 -19.53 5.67
N CYS A 360 -5.79 -18.89 5.33
CA CYS A 360 -5.67 -17.45 5.45
C CYS A 360 -6.46 -16.79 4.30
N THR A 361 -7.69 -16.37 4.57
CA THR A 361 -8.42 -15.46 3.68
C THR A 361 -7.93 -14.04 3.92
N SER A 362 -7.14 -13.50 3.00
CA SER A 362 -6.77 -12.08 3.02
C SER A 362 -8.03 -11.23 2.93
N ILE A 363 -8.35 -10.47 3.98
CA ILE A 363 -9.30 -9.37 3.89
C ILE A 363 -8.52 -8.18 3.35
N GLU A 364 -8.72 -7.90 2.07
CA GLU A 364 -8.24 -6.70 1.37
C GLU A 364 -9.13 -5.51 1.74
N GLY A 365 -9.14 -5.20 3.04
CA GLY A 365 -9.85 -4.06 3.62
C GLY A 365 -8.92 -2.86 3.64
N MET A 366 -8.87 -2.10 2.54
CA MET A 366 -8.13 -0.84 2.43
C MET A 366 -8.72 0.19 3.40
N MET A 367 -8.20 0.24 4.64
CA MET A 367 -8.57 1.25 5.61
C MET A 367 -7.70 2.49 5.41
N ASP A 368 -8.30 3.50 4.81
CA ASP A 368 -7.71 4.82 4.62
C ASP A 368 -7.66 5.57 5.96
N PHE A 369 -6.47 5.99 6.38
CA PHE A 369 -6.21 6.51 7.74
C PHE A 369 -5.25 7.72 7.76
N ASP A 370 -5.49 8.70 6.88
CA ASP A 370 -4.95 10.07 7.02
C ASP A 370 -5.61 10.82 8.20
N SER A 371 -5.45 10.28 9.41
CA SER A 371 -5.88 10.88 10.68
C SER A 371 -4.69 11.03 11.63
N PRO A 372 -4.16 12.26 11.83
CA PRO A 372 -3.01 12.47 12.69
C PRO A 372 -3.36 12.34 14.18
N ASP A 373 -2.36 11.86 14.93
CA ASP A 373 -2.19 12.06 16.38
C ASP A 373 -3.32 11.60 17.32
N SER A 374 -3.56 10.28 17.31
CA SER A 374 -3.96 9.57 18.53
C SER A 374 -3.24 8.23 18.65
N LEU A 375 -2.03 8.28 19.22
CA LEU A 375 -1.35 7.07 19.72
C LEU A 375 -2.21 6.47 20.85
N ARG A 376 -2.72 5.26 20.64
CA ARG A 376 -3.51 4.53 21.65
C ARG A 376 -2.64 4.28 22.88
N GLN A 377 -3.17 4.57 24.07
CA GLN A 377 -2.54 4.16 25.32
C GLN A 377 -2.90 2.70 25.64
N PRO A 378 -1.97 1.89 26.20
CA PRO A 378 -2.27 0.51 26.60
C PRO A 378 -3.41 0.47 27.61
N LEU A 379 -4.20 -0.60 27.58
CA LEU A 379 -5.34 -0.74 28.48
C LEU A 379 -4.86 -0.85 29.94
N SER A 380 -5.31 0.10 30.77
CA SER A 380 -5.05 0.05 32.22
C SER A 380 -5.66 -1.22 32.82
N PRO A 381 -4.95 -1.94 33.72
CA PRO A 381 -5.47 -3.14 34.35
C PRO A 381 -6.86 -2.92 34.96
N LEU A 382 -7.84 -3.73 34.54
CA LEU A 382 -9.22 -3.64 35.02
C LEU A 382 -9.25 -3.95 36.52
N GLN A 383 -9.48 -2.92 37.33
CA GLN A 383 -9.44 -3.03 38.79
C GLN A 383 -10.36 -4.16 39.28
N HIS A 384 -9.81 -5.10 40.06
CA HIS A 384 -10.58 -6.23 40.56
C HIS A 384 -11.77 -5.73 41.40
N ASN A 385 -12.99 -6.05 40.96
CA ASN A 385 -14.23 -5.71 41.65
C ASN A 385 -14.34 -6.51 42.96
N SER A 386 -13.64 -6.05 43.99
CA SER A 386 -13.61 -6.66 45.32
C SER A 386 -14.98 -6.53 46.00
N PRO A 387 -15.59 -7.62 46.51
CA PRO A 387 -16.97 -7.58 47.03
C PRO A 387 -17.23 -6.63 48.23
N SER A 388 -16.19 -6.10 48.85
CA SER A 388 -16.22 -5.29 50.08
C SER A 388 -16.67 -3.83 49.90
N SER A 389 -16.69 -3.30 48.67
CA SER A 389 -16.88 -1.84 48.44
C SER A 389 -18.33 -1.32 48.66
N ARG A 390 -19.34 -2.19 48.79
CA ARG A 390 -20.76 -1.76 48.85
C ARG A 390 -21.22 -1.10 50.16
N MET A 391 -20.37 -1.00 51.19
CA MET A 391 -20.73 -0.40 52.48
C MET A 391 -20.03 0.94 52.77
N LEU A 392 -20.32 1.98 51.97
CA LEU A 392 -20.18 3.38 52.41
C LEU A 392 -20.94 4.37 51.50
N LYS A 393 -22.26 4.47 51.70
CA LYS A 393 -23.04 5.69 51.45
C LYS A 393 -23.98 5.94 52.64
N LYS A 394 -23.74 7.06 53.31
CA LYS A 394 -24.62 7.75 54.27
C LYS A 394 -24.47 9.25 54.01
#